data_AF-A0ABD0MFA1-F1
#
_entry.id   AF-A0ABD0MFA1-F1
#
_cell.length_a   1.000
_cell.length_b   1.000
_cell.length_c   1.000
_cell.angle_alpha   90.00
_cell.angle_beta   90.00
_cell.angle_gamma   90.00
#
_symmetry.space_group_name_H-M   'P 1'
#
loop_
_entity.id
_entity.type
_entity.pdbx_description
1 polymer ?
#
loop_
_entity_poly.entity_id
_entity_poly.type
_entity_poly.pdbx_seq_one_letter_code
_entity_poly.pdbx_strand_id
1 'polypeptide(L)'
;NLQQPNISHSAPDGQFVVGSQGPVITRGHSFTIVCSTESPYPGGSFHLFRGSSITRSESAVNHSSSFSFPEADYSHEGTYSCVYEVSVSSRSFRSSASKLLLITIT
;
A
#
# COMPACT_ATOMS: atom_id res chain seq x y z
N ASN A 1 -10.10 -14.34 -12.17
CA ASN A 1 -9.65 -14.02 -10.80
C ASN A 1 -8.65 -12.87 -10.92
N LEU A 2 -8.71 -11.86 -10.05
CA LEU A 2 -7.81 -10.70 -10.15
C LEU A 2 -6.38 -11.11 -9.77
N GLN A 3 -5.39 -10.55 -10.45
CA GLN A 3 -3.99 -10.78 -10.07
C GLN A 3 -3.69 -10.17 -8.71
N GLN A 4 -2.79 -10.83 -7.97
CA GLN A 4 -2.27 -10.32 -6.71
C GLN A 4 -1.57 -8.97 -6.98
N PRO A 5 -1.93 -7.89 -6.26
CA PRO A 5 -1.28 -6.61 -6.43
C PRO A 5 0.12 -6.64 -5.82
N ASN A 6 1.00 -5.81 -6.36
CA ASN A 6 2.30 -5.53 -5.79
C ASN A 6 2.21 -4.39 -4.78
N ILE A 7 3.05 -4.44 -3.75
CA ILE A 7 3.20 -3.38 -2.76
C ILE A 7 4.67 -2.94 -2.72
N SER A 8 4.89 -1.64 -2.73
CA SER A 8 6.20 -1.03 -2.61
C SER A 8 6.12 0.23 -1.75
N HIS A 9 7.29 0.80 -1.43
CA HIS A 9 7.39 2.06 -0.73
C HIS A 9 8.28 3.00 -1.53
N SER A 10 8.08 4.29 -1.30
CA SER A 10 8.92 5.37 -1.79
C SER A 10 9.01 6.43 -0.71
N ALA A 11 10.21 6.89 -0.39
CA ALA A 11 10.44 8.04 0.47
C ALA A 11 11.16 9.09 -0.36
N PRO A 12 10.48 10.15 -0.83
CA PRO A 12 11.07 11.16 -1.71
C PRO A 12 12.22 11.92 -1.05
N ASP A 13 12.22 12.00 0.28
CA ASP A 13 13.26 12.66 1.05
C ASP A 13 14.55 11.83 1.17
N GLY A 14 14.55 10.57 0.69
CA GLY A 14 15.70 9.67 0.78
C GLY A 14 16.04 9.23 2.21
N GLN A 15 15.21 9.57 3.20
CA GLN A 15 15.43 9.32 4.62
C GLN A 15 14.75 8.03 5.08
N PHE A 16 15.13 6.92 4.44
CA PHE A 16 14.80 5.58 4.89
C PHE A 16 16.05 4.72 4.86
N VAL A 17 16.18 3.80 5.82
CA VAL A 17 17.21 2.76 5.78
C VAL A 17 16.55 1.42 5.48
N VAL A 18 17.17 0.63 4.61
CA VAL A 18 16.70 -0.72 4.32
C VAL A 18 17.12 -1.61 5.50
N GLY A 19 16.18 -1.92 6.37
CA GLY A 19 16.37 -2.86 7.47
C GLY A 19 16.35 -4.31 6.98
N SER A 20 16.65 -5.23 7.88
CA SER A 20 16.63 -6.68 7.60
C SER A 20 15.22 -7.23 7.29
N GLN A 21 14.17 -6.54 7.74
CA GLN A 21 12.77 -6.98 7.60
C GLN A 21 11.92 -6.04 6.72
N GLY A 22 12.42 -4.84 6.41
CA GLY A 22 11.68 -3.83 5.65
C GLY A 22 12.30 -2.43 5.76
N PRO A 23 11.72 -1.44 5.08
CA PRO A 23 12.09 -0.03 5.23
C PRO A 23 11.89 0.48 6.66
N VAL A 24 12.91 1.18 7.13
CA VAL A 24 12.93 1.88 8.41
C VAL A 24 12.92 3.37 8.12
N ILE A 25 11.87 4.05 8.57
CA ILE A 25 11.59 5.46 8.28
C ILE A 25 11.76 6.27 9.56
N THR A 26 12.51 7.35 9.48
CA THR A 26 12.69 8.25 10.63
C THR A 26 11.39 8.98 10.93
N ARG A 27 11.01 9.07 12.20
CA ARG A 27 9.84 9.84 12.64
C ARG A 27 9.88 11.28 12.11
N GLY A 28 8.71 11.83 11.80
CA GLY A 28 8.56 13.19 11.26
C GLY A 28 8.80 13.28 9.74
N HIS A 29 9.24 12.20 9.08
CA HIS A 29 9.52 12.21 7.65
C HIS A 29 8.35 11.71 6.82
N SER A 30 8.36 12.12 5.55
CA SER A 30 7.35 11.69 4.60
C SER A 30 7.72 10.36 3.95
N PHE A 31 6.73 9.48 3.83
CA PHE A 31 6.86 8.26 3.04
C PHE A 31 5.55 7.95 2.33
N THR A 32 5.63 7.18 1.26
CA THR A 32 4.48 6.78 0.46
C THR A 32 4.52 5.29 0.24
N ILE A 33 3.40 4.62 0.50
CA ILE A 33 3.19 3.22 0.14
C ILE A 33 2.49 3.21 -1.22
N VAL A 34 3.04 2.47 -2.18
CA VAL A 34 2.47 2.36 -3.52
C VAL A 34 1.98 0.93 -3.72
N CYS A 35 0.69 0.79 -4.02
CA CYS A 35 0.12 -0.47 -4.46
C CYS A 35 -0.04 -0.41 -5.98
N SER A 36 0.35 -1.47 -6.71
CA SER A 36 0.13 -1.57 -8.15
C SER A 36 -0.44 -2.92 -8.54
N THR A 37 -1.12 -2.98 -9.67
CA THR A 37 -1.66 -4.22 -10.22
C THR A 37 -1.33 -4.29 -11.70
N GLU A 38 -1.13 -5.50 -12.22
CA GLU A 38 -1.04 -5.77 -13.65
C GLU A 38 -2.41 -6.18 -14.24
N SER A 39 -3.47 -6.10 -13.42
CA SER A 39 -4.83 -6.40 -13.82
C SER A 39 -5.28 -5.52 -14.99
N PRO A 40 -5.89 -6.09 -16.06
CA PRO A 40 -6.31 -5.34 -17.23
C PRO A 40 -7.59 -4.51 -17.01
N TYR A 41 -8.20 -4.60 -15.83
CA TYR A 41 -9.45 -3.91 -15.51
C TYR A 41 -9.18 -2.46 -15.07
N PRO A 42 -9.68 -1.44 -15.79
CA PRO A 42 -9.58 -0.05 -15.36
C PRO A 42 -10.64 0.26 -14.27
N GLY A 43 -10.38 1.27 -13.44
CA GLY A 43 -11.39 1.87 -12.58
C GLY A 43 -11.72 1.12 -11.27
N GLY A 44 -10.77 0.37 -10.73
CA GLY A 44 -10.88 -0.21 -9.38
C GLY A 44 -10.31 0.69 -8.27
N SER A 45 -10.24 0.16 -7.06
CA SER A 45 -9.69 0.80 -5.86
C SER A 45 -8.72 -0.14 -5.15
N PHE A 46 -7.73 0.43 -4.48
CA PHE A 46 -6.83 -0.28 -3.59
C PHE A 46 -7.22 -0.01 -2.15
N HIS A 47 -7.25 -1.08 -1.36
CA HIS A 47 -7.42 -1.03 0.09
C HIS A 47 -6.10 -1.38 0.74
N LEU A 48 -5.56 -0.45 1.52
CA LEU A 48 -4.39 -0.63 2.34
C LEU A 48 -4.81 -1.16 3.72
N PHE A 49 -4.30 -2.32 4.07
CA PHE A 49 -4.47 -2.95 5.37
C PHE A 49 -3.19 -2.81 6.19
N ARG A 50 -3.34 -2.50 7.47
CA ARG A 50 -2.26 -2.58 8.47
C ARG A 50 -2.64 -3.66 9.47
N GLY A 51 -1.92 -4.78 9.46
CA GLY A 51 -2.32 -5.99 10.17
C GLY A 51 -3.65 -6.53 9.62
N SER A 52 -4.67 -6.61 10.48
CA SER A 52 -6.02 -7.09 10.12
C SER A 52 -7.02 -5.98 9.80
N SER A 53 -6.63 -4.71 9.92
CA SER A 53 -7.55 -3.57 9.81
C SER A 53 -7.30 -2.78 8.54
N ILE A 54 -8.37 -2.36 7.87
CA ILE A 54 -8.28 -1.41 6.75
C ILE A 54 -7.83 -0.07 7.32
N THR A 55 -6.70 0.43 6.82
CA THR A 55 -6.17 1.74 7.19
C THR A 55 -6.68 2.82 6.26
N ARG A 56 -6.64 2.57 4.95
CA ARG A 56 -6.96 3.58 3.94
C ARG A 56 -7.39 2.93 2.64
N SER A 57 -8.20 3.61 1.85
CA SER A 57 -8.65 3.13 0.54
C SER A 57 -8.58 4.26 -0.47
N GLU A 58 -7.98 4.00 -1.62
CA GLU A 58 -7.74 5.02 -2.65
C GLU A 58 -8.05 4.41 -4.03
N SER A 59 -8.54 5.22 -4.96
CA SER A 59 -8.83 4.77 -6.32
C SER A 59 -7.55 4.39 -7.07
N ALA A 60 -7.63 3.40 -7.94
CA ALA A 60 -6.53 3.02 -8.83
C ALA A 60 -6.45 4.01 -10.01
N VAL A 61 -5.34 4.72 -10.11
CA VAL A 61 -4.98 5.60 -11.23
C VAL A 61 -3.84 4.92 -11.99
N ASN A 62 -4.00 4.64 -13.29
CA ASN A 62 -3.00 3.89 -14.07
C ASN A 62 -2.59 2.54 -13.44
N HIS A 63 -3.57 1.79 -12.93
CA HIS A 63 -3.35 0.50 -12.25
C HIS A 63 -2.48 0.58 -10.99
N SER A 64 -2.28 1.77 -10.43
CA SER A 64 -1.59 1.96 -9.17
C SER A 64 -2.31 2.95 -8.26
N SER A 65 -1.97 2.94 -6.98
CA SER A 65 -2.45 3.92 -6.02
C SER A 65 -1.38 4.17 -4.97
N SER A 66 -1.30 5.42 -4.53
CA SER A 66 -0.23 5.91 -3.67
C SER A 66 -0.82 6.46 -2.38
N PHE A 67 -0.40 5.89 -1.26
CA PHE A 67 -0.81 6.27 0.08
C PHE A 67 0.30 7.07 0.74
N SER A 68 0.18 8.39 0.69
CA SER A 68 1.17 9.30 1.27
C SER A 68 0.92 9.53 2.77
N PHE A 69 1.99 9.38 3.54
CA PHE A 69 2.10 9.68 4.96
C PHE A 69 3.07 10.87 5.09
N PRO A 70 2.57 12.10 5.26
CA PRO A 70 3.42 13.29 5.28
C PRO A 70 4.31 13.35 6.53
N GLU A 71 3.85 12.79 7.64
CA GLU A 71 4.57 12.75 8.91
C GLU A 71 4.52 11.33 9.48
N ALA A 72 5.65 10.63 9.41
CA ALA A 72 5.80 9.33 10.03
C ALA A 72 5.71 9.43 11.55
N ASP A 73 4.94 8.55 12.17
CA ASP A 73 4.76 8.49 13.62
C ASP A 73 4.76 7.03 14.05
N TYR A 74 5.05 6.72 15.32
CA TYR A 74 5.05 5.33 15.79
C TYR A 74 3.69 4.65 15.60
N SER A 75 2.60 5.43 15.55
CA SER A 75 1.27 4.93 15.18
C SER A 75 1.18 4.43 13.72
N HIS A 76 2.09 4.84 12.84
CA HIS A 76 2.22 4.37 11.45
C HIS A 76 3.15 3.16 11.31
N GLU A 77 3.76 2.66 12.38
CA GLU A 77 4.54 1.42 12.35
C GLU A 77 3.63 0.20 12.17
N GLY A 78 4.07 -0.79 11.39
CA GLY A 78 3.41 -2.08 11.30
C GLY A 78 3.57 -2.79 9.95
N THR A 79 2.84 -3.89 9.81
CA THR A 79 2.82 -4.69 8.58
C THR A 79 1.69 -4.27 7.67
N TYR A 80 2.03 -3.84 6.47
CA TYR A 80 1.10 -3.37 5.45
C TYR A 80 0.85 -4.43 4.37
N SER A 81 -0.37 -4.45 3.85
CA SER A 81 -0.75 -5.23 2.67
C SER A 81 -1.81 -4.49 1.85
N CYS A 82 -1.85 -4.75 0.54
CA CYS A 82 -2.81 -4.14 -0.38
C CYS A 82 -3.78 -5.19 -0.92
N VAL A 83 -5.05 -4.81 -1.09
CA VAL A 83 -6.04 -5.58 -1.85
C VAL A 83 -6.63 -4.69 -2.93
N TYR A 84 -6.71 -5.19 -4.15
CA TYR A 84 -7.35 -4.50 -5.26
C TYR A 84 -8.80 -4.96 -5.38
N GLU A 85 -9.74 -4.02 -5.47
CA GLU A 85 -11.16 -4.27 -5.67
C GLU A 85 -11.65 -3.55 -6.92
N VAL A 86 -12.41 -4.23 -7.77
CA VAL A 86 -13.06 -3.61 -8.93
C VAL A 86 -14.52 -4.03 -9.00
N SER A 87 -15.38 -3.10 -9.38
CA SER A 87 -16.81 -3.36 -9.57
C SER A 87 -17.13 -3.43 -11.05
N VAL A 88 -17.47 -4.62 -11.54
CA VAL A 88 -17.83 -4.88 -12.94
C VAL A 88 -19.25 -5.43 -12.98
N SER A 89 -20.12 -4.79 -13.76
CA SER A 89 -21.52 -5.23 -13.96
C SER A 89 -22.23 -5.56 -12.65
N SER A 90 -22.22 -4.60 -11.71
CA SER A 90 -22.80 -4.67 -10.35
C SER A 90 -22.28 -5.78 -9.42
N ARG A 91 -21.16 -6.42 -9.77
CA ARG A 91 -20.42 -7.35 -8.90
C ARG A 91 -19.06 -6.80 -8.53
N SER A 92 -18.72 -6.86 -7.26
CA SER A 92 -17.39 -6.49 -6.76
C SER A 92 -16.50 -7.73 -6.73
N PHE A 93 -15.33 -7.61 -7.34
CA PHE A 93 -14.29 -8.62 -7.37
C PHE A 93 -13.11 -8.10 -6.57
N ARG A 94 -12.59 -8.90 -5.64
CA ARG A 94 -11.40 -8.57 -4.84
C ARG A 94 -10.26 -9.51 -5.20
N SER A 95 -9.05 -8.96 -5.28
CA SER A 95 -7.83 -9.75 -5.42
C SER A 95 -7.48 -10.45 -4.11
N SER A 96 -6.52 -11.37 -4.17
CA SER A 96 -5.78 -11.74 -2.97
C SER A 96 -5.01 -10.54 -2.40
N ALA A 97 -4.65 -10.61 -1.12
CA ALA A 97 -3.76 -9.61 -0.52
C ALA A 97 -2.36 -9.68 -1.15
N SER A 98 -1.69 -8.54 -1.29
CA SER A 98 -0.30 -8.44 -1.73
C SER A 98 0.65 -9.18 -0.77
N LYS A 99 1.94 -9.17 -1.12
CA LYS A 99 2.99 -9.45 -0.13
C LYS A 99 2.88 -8.50 1.07
N LEU A 100 3.45 -8.93 2.20
CA LEU A 100 3.53 -8.12 3.40
C LEU A 100 4.72 -7.15 3.31
N LEU A 101 4.49 -5.89 3.64
CA LEU A 101 5.52 -4.86 3.75
C LEU A 101 5.61 -4.40 5.20
N LEU A 102 6.70 -4.73 5.89
CA LEU A 102 6.94 -4.20 7.23
C LEU A 102 7.53 -2.79 7.14
N ILE A 103 6.87 -1.84 7.79
CA ILE A 103 7.35 -0.47 7.97
C ILE A 103 7.71 -0.31 9.44
N THR A 104 8.95 0.11 9.73
CA THR A 104 9.43 0.41 11.08
C THR A 104 9.69 1.91 11.19
N ILE A 105 9.29 2.53 12.30
CA ILE A 105 9.50 3.97 12.54
C ILE A 105 10.53 4.15 13.66
N THR A 106 11.53 5.00 13.44
CA THR A 106 12.58 5.29 14.45
C THR A 106 12.57 6.75 14.89
#